data_AF-A0AAD0LMN5-F1
#
_entry.id   AF-A0AAD0LMN5-F1
#
_cell.length_a   1.000
_cell.length_b   1.000
_cell.length_c   1.000
_cell.angle_alpha   90.00
_cell.angle_beta   90.00
_cell.angle_gamma   90.00
#
_symmetry.space_group_name_H-M   'P 1'
#
loop_
_entity.id
_entity.type
_entity.pdbx_description
1 polymer ?
#
loop_
_entity_poly.entity_id
_entity_poly.type
_entity_poly.pdbx_seq_one_letter_code
_entity_poly.pdbx_strand_id
1 'polypeptide(L)'
;MGFWGKGNNPFFNHDFDAAQRDRDAHRASEAAHKEKLAHELDLQTQRLDANAALSKLRRQKNAMESQYQEKIKAYEAQLAEMRKVFYCMVIRSCIFEKNLNDFIKIHPELSEELLDNLQDAEEHCFAADYRDKWWKWVNEVEINYDMEYLKLPFPKRETKK
;
A
#
# COMPACT_ATOMS: atom_id res chain seq x y z
N MET A 1 -42.07 -69.81 33.07
CA MET A 1 -40.62 -69.54 33.14
C MET A 1 -39.91 -70.56 32.25
N GLY A 2 -39.59 -70.19 31.01
CA GLY A 2 -38.85 -71.05 30.08
C GLY A 2 -37.45 -70.45 29.90
N PHE A 3 -36.46 -71.03 30.57
CA PHE A 3 -35.07 -70.63 30.47
C PHE A 3 -34.50 -71.10 29.12
N TRP A 4 -34.49 -70.21 28.13
CA TRP A 4 -33.79 -70.41 26.85
C TRP A 4 -32.31 -70.01 26.97
N GLY A 5 -31.63 -70.50 28.00
CA GLY A 5 -30.17 -70.51 28.03
C GLY A 5 -29.63 -71.65 27.16
N LYS A 6 -28.44 -71.48 26.57
CA LYS A 6 -27.75 -72.46 25.70
C LYS A 6 -28.03 -73.90 26.16
N GLY A 7 -28.87 -74.61 25.41
CA GLY A 7 -29.14 -76.03 25.66
C GLY A 7 -27.87 -76.85 25.45
N ASN A 8 -27.74 -77.99 26.14
CA ASN A 8 -26.52 -78.82 26.12
C ASN A 8 -26.31 -79.59 24.80
N ASN A 9 -26.84 -79.09 23.67
CA ASN A 9 -26.71 -79.71 22.36
C ASN A 9 -25.60 -79.00 21.54
N PRO A 10 -24.45 -79.66 21.33
CA PRO A 10 -23.27 -79.04 20.73
C PRO A 10 -23.49 -78.56 19.28
N PHE A 11 -24.41 -79.17 18.52
CA PHE A 11 -24.66 -78.79 17.13
C PHE A 11 -25.43 -77.46 17.01
N PHE A 12 -26.51 -77.27 17.77
CA PHE A 12 -27.28 -76.02 17.75
C PHE A 12 -26.51 -74.84 18.36
N ASN A 13 -25.66 -75.09 19.36
CA ASN A 13 -24.80 -74.06 19.92
C ASN A 13 -23.68 -73.64 18.95
N HIS A 14 -23.15 -74.57 18.16
CA HIS A 14 -22.13 -74.28 17.16
C HIS A 14 -22.65 -73.36 16.06
N ASP A 15 -23.83 -73.66 15.49
CA ASP A 15 -24.42 -72.86 14.42
C ASP A 15 -24.90 -71.49 14.91
N PHE A 16 -25.42 -71.43 16.14
CA PHE A 16 -25.77 -70.17 16.78
C PHE A 16 -24.53 -69.31 17.07
N ASP A 17 -23.45 -69.90 17.60
CA ASP A 17 -22.20 -69.19 17.89
C ASP A 17 -21.50 -68.74 16.59
N ALA A 18 -21.54 -69.53 15.52
CA ALA A 18 -21.02 -69.16 14.21
C ALA A 18 -21.82 -67.99 13.62
N ALA A 19 -23.15 -68.06 13.61
CA ALA A 19 -24.01 -66.99 13.14
C ALA A 19 -23.87 -65.71 13.99
N GLN A 20 -23.60 -65.83 15.29
CA GLN A 20 -23.34 -64.68 16.16
C GLN A 20 -21.99 -64.03 15.84
N ARG A 21 -20.92 -64.82 15.65
CA ARG A 21 -19.60 -64.30 15.23
C ARG A 21 -19.66 -63.60 13.87
N ASP A 22 -20.40 -64.14 12.91
CA ASP A 22 -20.56 -63.51 11.60
C ASP A 22 -21.28 -62.17 11.69
N ARG A 23 -22.32 -62.05 12.53
CA ARG A 23 -22.99 -60.77 12.79
C ARG A 23 -22.07 -59.78 13.47
N ASP A 24 -21.29 -60.23 14.46
CA ASP A 24 -20.36 -59.36 15.18
C ASP A 24 -19.20 -58.91 14.28
N ALA A 25 -18.71 -59.78 13.40
CA ALA A 25 -17.73 -59.44 12.37
C ALA A 25 -18.29 -58.44 11.34
N HIS A 26 -19.53 -58.62 10.90
CA HIS A 26 -20.20 -57.65 10.02
C HIS A 26 -20.37 -56.30 10.69
N ARG A 27 -20.81 -56.26 11.96
CA ARG A 27 -20.94 -55.02 12.74
C ARG A 27 -19.61 -54.33 12.94
N ALA A 28 -18.54 -55.09 13.22
CA ALA A 28 -17.19 -54.55 13.35
C ALA A 28 -16.70 -53.95 12.03
N SER A 29 -16.95 -54.63 10.92
CA SER A 29 -16.64 -54.13 9.56
C SER A 29 -17.42 -52.85 9.24
N GLU A 30 -18.73 -52.82 9.52
CA GLU A 30 -19.56 -51.63 9.33
C GLU A 30 -19.10 -50.45 10.20
N ALA A 31 -18.73 -50.70 11.45
CA ALA A 31 -18.22 -49.67 12.36
C ALA A 31 -16.89 -49.10 11.85
N ALA A 32 -15.96 -49.97 11.44
CA ALA A 32 -14.68 -49.54 10.86
C ALA A 32 -14.87 -48.77 9.54
N HIS A 33 -15.83 -49.17 8.71
CA HIS A 33 -16.16 -48.45 7.49
C HIS A 33 -16.76 -47.06 7.78
N LYS A 34 -17.67 -46.95 8.76
CA LYS A 34 -18.23 -45.67 9.21
C LYS A 34 -17.16 -44.73 9.76
N GLU A 35 -16.22 -45.27 10.54
CA GLU A 35 -15.11 -44.49 11.09
C GLU A 35 -14.17 -43.97 10.01
N LYS A 36 -13.81 -44.81 9.02
CA LYS A 36 -13.02 -44.37 7.85
C LYS A 36 -13.73 -43.26 7.08
N LEU A 37 -15.03 -43.41 6.82
CA LEU A 37 -15.82 -42.40 6.12
C LEU A 37 -15.89 -41.09 6.90
N ALA A 38 -16.11 -41.16 8.21
CA ALA A 38 -16.14 -39.97 9.08
C ALA A 38 -14.78 -39.25 9.08
N HIS A 39 -13.68 -40.00 9.15
CA HIS A 39 -12.33 -39.45 9.08
C HIS A 39 -12.03 -38.81 7.71
N GLU A 40 -12.46 -39.42 6.60
CA GLU A 40 -12.32 -38.83 5.27
C GLU A 40 -13.12 -37.53 5.12
N LEU A 41 -14.34 -37.47 5.67
CA LEU A 41 -15.16 -36.27 5.68
C LEU A 41 -14.53 -35.15 6.52
N ASP A 42 -13.96 -35.48 7.68
CA ASP A 42 -13.23 -34.52 8.52
C ASP A 42 -12.02 -33.93 7.77
N LEU A 43 -11.20 -34.78 7.15
CA LEU A 43 -10.08 -34.33 6.33
C LEU A 43 -10.51 -33.44 5.15
N GLN A 44 -11.62 -33.76 4.48
CA GLN A 44 -12.16 -32.92 3.42
C GLN A 44 -12.61 -31.55 3.95
N THR A 45 -13.28 -31.54 5.10
CA THR A 45 -13.74 -30.30 5.75
C THR A 45 -12.56 -29.42 6.11
N GLN A 46 -11.53 -29.99 6.76
CA GLN A 46 -10.29 -29.27 7.09
C GLN A 46 -9.59 -28.69 5.85
N ARG A 47 -9.56 -29.42 4.74
CA ARG A 47 -9.00 -28.92 3.46
C ARG A 47 -9.82 -27.76 2.88
N LEU A 48 -11.15 -27.86 2.93
CA LEU A 48 -12.04 -26.80 2.46
C LEU A 48 -11.87 -25.52 3.29
N ASP A 49 -11.79 -25.66 4.61
CA ASP A 49 -11.58 -24.53 5.52
C ASP A 49 -10.21 -23.89 5.31
N ALA A 50 -9.15 -24.69 5.17
CA ALA A 50 -7.82 -24.19 4.83
C ALA A 50 -7.80 -23.46 3.48
N ASN A 51 -8.46 -23.99 2.46
CA ASN A 51 -8.59 -23.34 1.15
C ASN A 51 -9.40 -22.03 1.23
N ALA A 52 -10.47 -21.99 2.02
CA ALA A 52 -11.26 -20.79 2.24
C ALA A 52 -10.44 -19.71 2.96
N ALA A 53 -9.66 -20.07 3.97
CA ALA A 53 -8.73 -19.18 4.67
C ALA A 53 -7.65 -18.63 3.72
N LEU A 54 -7.02 -19.49 2.91
CA LEU A 54 -6.06 -19.07 1.89
C LEU A 54 -6.67 -18.13 0.85
N SER A 55 -7.89 -18.41 0.40
CA SER A 55 -8.62 -17.56 -0.54
C SER A 55 -8.91 -16.18 0.05
N LYS A 56 -9.33 -16.12 1.32
CA LYS A 56 -9.54 -14.87 2.05
C LYS A 56 -8.25 -14.06 2.17
N LEU A 57 -7.14 -14.71 2.55
CA LEU A 57 -5.83 -14.07 2.64
C LEU A 57 -5.36 -13.52 1.29
N ARG A 58 -5.55 -14.26 0.20
CA ARG A 58 -5.23 -13.80 -1.17
C ARG A 58 -6.04 -12.55 -1.54
N ARG A 59 -7.35 -12.53 -1.25
CA ARG A 59 -8.18 -11.34 -1.52
C ARG A 59 -7.71 -10.14 -0.73
N GLN A 60 -7.40 -10.31 0.56
CA GLN A 60 -6.90 -9.24 1.41
C GLN A 60 -5.55 -8.70 0.91
N LYS A 61 -4.63 -9.61 0.53
CA LYS A 61 -3.35 -9.24 -0.07
C LYS A 61 -3.54 -8.43 -1.35
N ASN A 62 -4.37 -8.91 -2.28
CA ASN A 62 -4.60 -8.23 -3.56
C ASN A 62 -5.24 -6.84 -3.35
N ALA A 63 -6.18 -6.72 -2.41
CA ALA A 63 -6.80 -5.43 -2.06
C ALA A 63 -5.76 -4.46 -1.49
N MET A 64 -4.87 -4.93 -0.61
CA MET A 64 -3.78 -4.14 -0.06
C MET A 64 -2.79 -3.70 -1.16
N GLU A 65 -2.39 -4.61 -2.05
CA GLU A 65 -1.50 -4.30 -3.18
C GLU A 65 -2.11 -3.23 -4.10
N SER A 66 -3.40 -3.33 -4.43
CA SER A 66 -4.11 -2.31 -5.22
C SER A 66 -4.11 -0.95 -4.53
N GLN A 67 -4.39 -0.89 -3.23
CA GLN A 67 -4.35 0.36 -2.46
C GLN A 67 -2.97 1.00 -2.46
N TYR A 68 -1.91 0.20 -2.32
CA TYR A 68 -0.55 0.72 -2.39
C TYR A 68 -0.19 1.23 -3.79
N GLN A 69 -0.60 0.52 -4.85
CA GLN A 69 -0.39 0.98 -6.22
C GLN A 69 -1.08 2.30 -6.51
N GLU A 70 -2.29 2.52 -6.01
CA GLU A 70 -3.00 3.80 -6.13
C GLU A 70 -2.26 4.92 -5.41
N LYS A 71 -1.79 4.68 -4.18
CA LYS A 71 -0.99 5.65 -3.42
C LYS A 71 0.32 5.99 -4.13
N ILE A 72 1.01 4.98 -4.68
CA ILE A 72 2.24 5.18 -5.44
C ILE A 72 1.97 6.08 -6.65
N LYS A 73 0.92 5.80 -7.43
CA LYS A 73 0.55 6.65 -8.58
C LYS A 73 0.23 8.08 -8.18
N ALA A 74 -0.46 8.28 -7.06
CA ALA A 74 -0.74 9.61 -6.53
C ALA A 74 0.55 10.36 -6.17
N TYR A 75 1.49 9.69 -5.50
CA TYR A 75 2.79 10.29 -5.18
C TYR A 75 3.64 10.56 -6.42
N GLU A 76 3.64 9.68 -7.42
CA GLU A 76 4.33 9.90 -8.70
C GLU A 76 3.78 11.13 -9.43
N ALA A 77 2.46 11.32 -9.44
CA ALA A 77 1.83 12.50 -10.01
C ALA A 77 2.22 13.78 -9.25
N GLN A 78 2.21 13.75 -7.91
CA GLN A 78 2.63 14.87 -7.09
C GLN A 78 4.11 15.22 -7.31
N LEU A 79 4.98 14.22 -7.41
CA LEU A 79 6.40 14.42 -7.74
C LEU A 79 6.59 15.04 -9.13
N ALA A 80 5.77 14.65 -10.11
CA ALA A 80 5.81 15.25 -11.43
C ALA A 80 5.45 16.74 -11.40
N GLU A 81 4.43 17.14 -10.64
CA GLU A 81 4.08 18.56 -10.45
C GLU A 81 5.18 19.33 -9.72
N MET A 82 5.76 18.76 -8.65
CA MET A 82 6.90 19.35 -7.95
C MET A 82 8.11 19.58 -8.87
N ARG A 83 8.39 18.66 -9.81
CA ARG A 83 9.45 18.84 -10.81
C ARG A 83 9.17 20.01 -11.75
N LYS A 84 7.92 20.22 -12.17
CA LYS A 84 7.55 21.38 -13.00
C LYS A 84 7.69 22.69 -12.24
N VAL A 85 7.28 22.72 -10.97
CA VAL A 85 7.46 23.86 -10.07
C VAL A 85 8.94 24.19 -9.90
N PHE A 86 9.77 23.18 -9.66
CA PHE A 86 11.22 23.33 -9.59
C PHE A 86 11.81 23.89 -10.89
N TYR A 87 11.37 23.38 -12.04
CA TYR A 87 11.76 23.91 -13.35
C TYR A 87 11.45 25.41 -13.48
N CYS A 88 10.25 25.87 -13.09
CA CYS A 88 9.91 27.29 -13.09
C CYS A 88 10.84 28.13 -12.21
N MET A 89 11.16 27.64 -11.00
CA MET A 89 12.07 28.32 -10.09
C MET A 89 13.48 28.45 -10.68
N VAL A 90 13.99 27.38 -11.31
CA VAL A 90 15.28 27.40 -12.01
C VAL A 90 15.30 28.44 -13.12
N ILE A 91 14.27 28.45 -13.99
CA ILE A 91 14.18 29.44 -15.08
C ILE A 91 14.15 30.87 -14.53
N ARG A 92 13.39 31.11 -13.46
CA ARG A 92 13.33 32.42 -12.81
C ARG A 92 14.70 32.84 -12.24
N SER A 93 15.43 31.92 -11.62
CA SER A 93 16.79 32.15 -11.13
C SER A 93 17.73 32.54 -12.28
N CYS A 94 17.72 31.80 -13.38
CA CYS A 94 18.55 32.10 -14.55
C CYS A 94 18.21 33.47 -15.18
N ILE A 95 16.94 33.85 -15.20
CA ILE A 95 16.50 35.16 -15.68
C ILE A 95 17.10 36.26 -14.79
N PHE A 96 16.99 36.15 -13.47
CA PHE A 96 17.53 37.17 -12.57
C PHE A 96 19.05 37.22 -12.61
N GLU A 97 19.73 36.07 -12.57
CA GLU A 97 21.19 36.00 -12.66
C GLU A 97 21.70 36.68 -13.93
N LYS A 98 21.10 36.38 -15.09
CA LYS A 98 21.47 37.02 -16.35
C LYS A 98 21.27 38.54 -16.29
N ASN A 99 20.10 39.00 -15.84
CA ASN A 99 19.79 40.43 -15.79
C ASN A 99 20.69 41.18 -14.81
N LEU A 100 21.01 40.60 -13.64
CA LEU A 100 21.92 41.20 -12.66
C LEU A 100 23.34 41.31 -13.24
N ASN A 101 23.85 40.24 -13.86
CA ASN A 101 25.17 40.24 -14.48
C ASN A 101 25.27 41.24 -15.64
N ASP A 102 24.24 41.33 -16.49
CA ASP A 102 24.21 42.29 -17.59
C ASP A 102 24.08 43.73 -17.06
N PHE A 103 23.32 43.96 -16.00
CA PHE A 103 23.21 45.27 -15.33
C PHE A 103 24.55 45.73 -14.76
N ILE A 104 25.27 44.86 -14.04
CA ILE A 104 26.61 45.15 -13.48
C ILE A 104 27.60 45.50 -14.58
N LYS A 105 27.54 44.83 -15.75
CA LYS A 105 28.42 45.15 -16.89
C LYS A 105 28.13 46.52 -17.50
N ILE A 106 26.87 46.92 -17.54
CA ILE A 106 26.45 48.21 -18.12
C ILE A 106 26.70 49.35 -17.12
N HIS A 107 26.54 49.08 -15.82
CA HIS A 107 26.63 50.04 -14.72
C HIS A 107 27.62 49.57 -13.64
N PRO A 108 28.93 49.49 -13.95
CA PRO A 108 29.93 49.05 -12.98
C PRO A 108 29.99 49.96 -11.74
N GLU A 109 29.64 51.23 -11.88
CA GLU A 109 29.58 52.22 -10.79
C GLU A 109 28.52 51.91 -9.73
N LEU A 110 27.47 51.15 -10.09
CA LEU A 110 26.40 50.73 -9.16
C LEU A 110 26.60 49.30 -8.65
N SER A 111 27.70 48.64 -9.02
CA SER A 111 27.89 47.21 -8.74
C SER A 111 28.03 46.90 -7.26
N GLU A 112 28.81 47.69 -6.50
CA GLU A 112 29.00 47.49 -5.07
C GLU A 112 27.68 47.66 -4.30
N GLU A 113 26.96 48.76 -4.53
CA GLU A 113 25.65 49.01 -3.89
C GLU A 113 24.63 47.89 -4.20
N LEU A 114 24.62 47.39 -5.44
CA LEU A 114 23.73 46.29 -5.81
C LEU A 114 24.10 44.99 -5.07
N LEU A 115 25.39 44.68 -4.95
CA LEU A 115 25.86 43.47 -4.27
C LEU A 115 25.58 43.53 -2.77
N ASP A 116 25.77 44.70 -2.13
CA ASP A 116 25.41 44.91 -0.72
C ASP A 116 23.90 44.73 -0.50
N ASN A 117 23.06 45.29 -1.38
CA ASN A 117 21.60 45.09 -1.32
C ASN A 117 21.19 43.62 -1.49
N LEU A 118 21.90 42.85 -2.33
CA LEU A 118 21.65 41.42 -2.50
C LEU A 118 22.03 40.64 -1.24
N GLN A 119 23.14 41.00 -0.59
CA GLN A 119 23.57 40.42 0.68
C GLN A 119 22.52 40.66 1.78
N ASP A 120 22.06 41.90 1.94
CA ASP A 120 21.02 42.26 2.90
C ASP A 120 19.71 41.50 2.64
N ALA A 121 19.33 41.35 1.37
CA ALA A 121 18.14 40.60 0.98
C ALA A 121 18.28 39.09 1.25
N GLU A 122 19.47 38.52 1.04
CA GLU A 122 19.78 37.14 1.37
C GLU A 122 19.64 36.92 2.88
N GLU A 123 20.28 37.75 3.70
CA GLU A 123 20.23 37.67 5.16
C GLU A 123 18.79 37.77 5.68
N HIS A 124 17.99 38.70 5.14
CA HIS A 124 16.57 38.81 5.46
C HIS A 124 15.80 37.53 5.10
N CYS A 125 16.07 36.94 3.94
CA CYS A 125 15.37 35.74 3.49
C CYS A 125 15.75 34.48 4.30
N PHE A 126 16.96 34.44 4.86
CA PHE A 126 17.45 33.36 5.72
C PHE A 126 17.18 33.60 7.22
N ALA A 127 16.67 34.77 7.60
CA ALA A 127 16.21 35.04 8.95
C ALA A 127 15.16 34.01 9.37
N ALA A 128 15.23 33.57 10.63
CA ALA A 128 14.47 32.42 11.12
C ALA A 128 12.95 32.60 10.97
N ASP A 129 12.45 33.79 11.28
CA ASP A 129 11.04 34.16 11.16
C ASP A 129 10.55 34.15 9.70
N TYR A 130 11.35 34.69 8.79
CA TYR A 130 11.03 34.72 7.37
C TYR A 130 11.06 33.31 6.77
N ARG A 131 12.08 32.52 7.10
CA ARG A 131 12.20 31.13 6.68
C ARG A 131 11.04 30.27 7.20
N ASP A 132 10.68 30.42 8.48
CA ASP A 132 9.58 29.66 9.09
C ASP A 132 8.23 29.99 8.47
N LYS A 133 7.99 31.27 8.13
CA LYS A 133 6.80 31.71 7.39
C LYS A 133 6.65 30.94 6.08
N TRP A 134 7.72 30.88 5.28
CA TRP A 134 7.68 30.18 3.99
C TRP A 134 7.64 28.67 4.16
N TRP A 135 8.34 28.12 5.16
CA TRP A 135 8.27 26.70 5.46
C TRP A 135 6.85 26.25 5.81
N LYS A 136 6.13 27.02 6.63
CA LYS A 136 4.71 26.76 6.93
C LYS A 136 3.86 26.82 5.67
N TRP A 137 3.99 27.89 4.89
CA TRP A 137 3.23 28.06 3.66
C TRP A 137 3.42 26.91 2.65
N VAL A 138 4.66 26.45 2.43
CA VAL A 138 4.95 25.32 1.51
C VAL A 138 4.29 24.01 1.98
N ASN A 139 4.14 23.80 3.28
CA ASN A 139 3.52 22.59 3.84
C ASN A 139 1.98 22.63 3.88
N GLU A 140 1.38 23.82 3.76
CA GLU A 140 -0.08 24.01 3.80
C GLU A 140 -0.72 24.07 2.41
N VAL A 141 0.06 24.40 1.37
CA VAL A 141 -0.46 24.62 0.02
C VAL A 141 -0.23 23.41 -0.89
N GLU A 142 -1.22 23.12 -1.74
CA GLU A 142 -1.05 22.15 -2.82
C GLU A 142 -0.15 22.74 -3.92
N ILE A 143 1.06 22.18 -4.03
CA ILE A 143 2.07 22.64 -4.97
C ILE A 143 1.76 22.13 -6.37
N ASN A 144 1.53 23.04 -7.31
CA ASN A 144 1.28 22.74 -8.71
C ASN A 144 1.90 23.79 -9.66
N TYR A 145 1.96 23.47 -10.94
CA TYR A 145 2.60 24.34 -11.95
C TYR A 145 1.89 25.70 -12.15
N ASP A 146 0.59 25.79 -11.88
CA ASP A 146 -0.21 26.98 -12.21
C ASP A 146 -0.20 28.06 -11.11
N MET A 147 0.53 27.81 -10.01
CA MET A 147 0.67 28.74 -8.91
C MET A 147 1.13 30.12 -9.37
N GLU A 148 0.41 31.16 -8.97
CA GLU A 148 0.74 32.55 -9.32
C GLU A 148 2.15 32.94 -8.84
N TYR A 149 2.59 32.37 -7.71
CA TYR A 149 3.94 32.56 -7.17
C TYR A 149 5.07 32.16 -8.15
N LEU A 150 4.81 31.20 -9.04
CA LEU A 150 5.78 30.75 -10.04
C LEU A 150 5.89 31.69 -11.25
N LYS A 151 4.91 32.58 -11.44
CA LYS A 151 4.93 33.58 -12.50
C LYS A 151 5.92 34.69 -12.14
N LEU A 152 6.55 35.29 -13.14
CA LEU A 152 7.36 36.48 -12.91
C LEU A 152 6.48 37.58 -12.31
N PRO A 153 6.93 38.25 -11.24
CA PRO A 153 6.13 39.25 -10.53
C PRO A 153 5.96 40.57 -11.28
N PHE A 154 6.53 40.66 -12.49
CA PHE A 154 6.50 41.86 -13.32
C PHE A 154 5.54 41.65 -14.51
N PRO A 155 4.76 42.67 -14.90
CA PRO A 155 3.88 42.57 -16.05
C PRO A 155 4.70 42.31 -17.32
N LYS A 156 4.15 41.51 -18.23
CA LYS A 156 4.75 41.29 -19.55
C LYS A 156 4.85 42.63 -20.28
N ARG A 157 6.05 42.98 -20.73
CA ARG A 157 6.30 44.18 -21.53
C ARG A 157 6.22 43.82 -23.01
N GLU A 158 5.64 44.72 -23.82
CA GLU A 158 5.70 44.60 -25.27
C GLU A 158 7.15 44.74 -25.73
N THR A 159 7.57 43.86 -26.65
CA THR A 159 8.89 43.96 -27.28
C THR A 159 8.90 45.21 -28.14
N LYS A 160 9.71 46.20 -27.76
CA LYS A 160 10.07 47.30 -28.66
C LYS A 160 10.88 46.68 -29.80
N LYS A 161 10.26 46.55 -30.96
CA LYS A 161 10.96 46.22 -32.21
C LYS A 161 11.95 47.33 -32.57
#